data_AF-A0A127QN42-F1
#
_entry.id   AF-A0A127QN42-F1
#
_cell.length_a   1.000
_cell.length_b   1.000
_cell.length_c   1.000
_cell.angle_alpha   90.00
_cell.angle_beta   90.00
_cell.angle_gamma   90.00
#
_symmetry.space_group_name_H-M   'P 1'
#
loop_
_entity.id
_entity.type
_entity.pdbx_description
1 polymer ?
#
loop_
_entity_poly.entity_id
_entity_poly.type
_entity_poly.pdbx_seq_one_letter_code
_entity_poly.pdbx_strand_id
1 'polypeptide(L)'
;MVSVGSAGNERRIVNVAAGIQNTDAVNVSQLNSLSTATSTGLNSLSTGLSSTNSNVSSLSTSTSTGLSSANSGINSLSTGLSTSVSSVGSLSTGLSGTNSNVSSLSTSTSTGISSLSTGISSLSTGLSQVTSLSSGLSNITNGTNSLSTSLTSLVDASKNATANGATLGGTTIGASNGDGTVQTRGTSGTAINNVVAATCTSVSGVDSTGSGLCAQATKDGATAIGSNAQATDTNTTAVGFRALASQAGSVAIGYNARATGDPTVAIGNNALASGNDAVAMGAGAQATANNSVALGAYSVANQANTVSVGSTGSERRITNVAAGINPTDAVNVSQLNNVQNQIGNIQRIAYSGIAMSMAMNGAVMPPLDAGEKGVGVGIGSYQGYAALALQFKAISKTGNSAWGAGVSSTGNNTGFSVGYGFKWK
;
A
#
# COMPACT_ATOMS: atom_id res chain seq x y z
N MET A 1 -60.57 -69.08 47.83
CA MET A 1 -59.31 -68.32 47.73
C MET A 1 -58.42 -68.74 48.87
N VAL A 2 -57.19 -69.17 48.60
CA VAL A 2 -56.20 -69.42 49.65
C VAL A 2 -55.40 -68.13 49.82
N SER A 3 -55.51 -67.48 50.97
CA SER A 3 -54.72 -66.28 51.28
C SER A 3 -53.42 -66.67 51.97
N VAL A 4 -52.30 -66.13 51.49
CA VAL A 4 -50.97 -66.35 52.07
C VAL A 4 -50.52 -65.20 52.99
N GLY A 5 -51.39 -64.25 53.32
CA GLY A 5 -51.10 -63.14 54.23
C GLY A 5 -52.02 -61.94 54.01
N SER A 6 -51.83 -60.89 54.81
CA SER A 6 -52.40 -59.55 54.58
C SER A 6 -51.30 -58.58 54.16
N ALA A 7 -51.66 -57.45 53.54
CA ALA A 7 -50.68 -56.45 53.12
C ALA A 7 -49.83 -55.95 54.30
N GLY A 8 -48.50 -55.98 54.15
CA GLY A 8 -47.52 -55.68 55.20
C GLY A 8 -47.23 -56.82 56.19
N ASN A 9 -47.92 -57.96 56.06
CA ASN A 9 -47.69 -59.22 56.78
C ASN A 9 -47.67 -60.41 55.82
N GLU A 10 -46.98 -60.26 54.67
CA GLU A 10 -46.87 -61.30 53.65
C GLU A 10 -46.04 -62.48 54.15
N ARG A 11 -46.51 -63.72 53.91
CA ARG A 11 -45.71 -64.93 54.19
C ARG A 11 -44.89 -65.32 52.97
N ARG A 12 -43.61 -65.66 53.20
CA ARG A 12 -42.73 -66.21 52.17
C ARG A 12 -43.14 -67.65 51.83
N ILE A 13 -43.44 -67.91 50.57
CA ILE A 13 -43.67 -69.26 50.05
C ILE A 13 -42.32 -69.84 49.62
N VAL A 14 -41.97 -71.02 50.14
CA VAL A 14 -40.72 -71.72 49.81
C VAL A 14 -41.00 -72.96 48.97
N ASN A 15 -39.99 -73.45 48.25
CA ASN A 15 -40.07 -74.64 47.38
C ASN A 15 -41.09 -74.55 46.22
N VAL A 16 -41.31 -73.34 45.68
CA VAL A 16 -42.12 -73.15 44.47
C VAL A 16 -41.34 -73.62 43.25
N ALA A 17 -41.84 -74.65 42.56
CA ALA A 17 -41.32 -75.10 41.27
C ALA A 17 -41.47 -73.99 40.21
N ALA A 18 -40.70 -74.06 39.14
CA ALA A 18 -40.84 -73.11 38.03
C ALA A 18 -42.21 -73.29 37.36
N GLY A 19 -42.92 -72.19 37.13
CA GLY A 19 -44.19 -72.20 36.42
C GLY A 19 -44.01 -72.60 34.95
N ILE A 20 -44.94 -73.42 34.42
CA ILE A 20 -44.92 -73.94 33.04
C ILE A 20 -46.13 -73.42 32.25
N GLN A 21 -47.25 -73.14 32.91
CA GLN A 21 -48.45 -72.56 32.33
C GLN A 21 -48.57 -71.06 32.65
N ASN A 22 -49.32 -70.31 31.84
CA ASN A 22 -49.45 -68.85 31.97
C ASN A 22 -50.05 -68.37 33.31
N THR A 23 -50.76 -69.24 34.03
CA THR A 23 -51.39 -68.93 35.33
C THR A 23 -50.62 -69.46 36.53
N ASP A 24 -49.48 -70.14 36.31
CA ASP A 24 -48.66 -70.65 37.40
C ASP A 24 -47.95 -69.50 38.13
N ALA A 25 -47.64 -69.72 39.41
CA ALA A 25 -46.77 -68.80 40.14
C ALA A 25 -45.34 -68.90 39.61
N VAL A 26 -44.70 -67.76 39.33
CA VAL A 26 -43.28 -67.71 38.97
C VAL A 26 -42.41 -67.74 40.22
N ASN A 27 -41.28 -68.45 40.14
CA ASN A 27 -40.30 -68.43 41.22
C ASN A 27 -39.19 -67.39 40.97
N VAL A 28 -38.35 -67.17 41.98
CA VAL A 28 -37.29 -66.16 41.93
C VAL A 28 -36.25 -66.46 40.85
N SER A 29 -35.99 -67.73 40.51
CA SER A 29 -35.03 -68.07 39.45
C SER A 29 -35.54 -67.70 38.06
N GLN A 30 -36.83 -67.89 37.76
CA GLN A 30 -37.43 -67.42 36.50
C GLN A 30 -37.37 -65.90 36.36
N LEU A 31 -37.65 -65.17 37.45
CA LEU A 31 -37.53 -63.70 37.47
C LEU A 31 -36.08 -63.24 37.27
N ASN A 32 -35.12 -63.90 37.93
CA ASN A 32 -33.69 -63.60 37.78
C ASN A 32 -33.19 -63.88 36.35
N SER A 33 -33.65 -64.97 35.73
CA SER A 33 -33.32 -65.29 34.33
C SER A 33 -33.85 -64.21 33.36
N LEU A 34 -35.11 -63.78 33.53
CA LEU A 34 -35.68 -62.69 32.72
C LEU A 34 -34.95 -61.36 32.94
N SER A 35 -34.61 -61.04 34.19
CA SER A 35 -33.82 -59.86 34.55
C SER A 35 -32.43 -59.89 33.90
N THR A 36 -31.79 -61.06 33.88
CA THR A 36 -30.49 -61.27 33.22
C THR A 36 -30.61 -61.13 31.70
N ALA A 37 -31.63 -61.72 31.08
CA ALA A 37 -31.87 -61.59 29.63
C ALA A 37 -32.17 -60.15 29.22
N THR A 38 -32.99 -59.44 30.01
CA THR A 38 -33.31 -58.03 29.76
C THR A 38 -32.07 -57.14 29.91
N SER A 39 -31.31 -57.31 30.99
CA SER A 39 -30.09 -56.51 31.23
C SER A 39 -29.00 -56.77 30.18
N THR A 40 -28.80 -58.02 29.78
CA THR A 40 -27.86 -58.37 28.68
C THR A 40 -28.32 -57.78 27.35
N GLY A 41 -29.61 -57.86 27.01
CA GLY A 41 -30.16 -57.24 25.81
C GLY A 41 -30.00 -55.71 25.79
N LEU A 42 -30.27 -55.04 26.91
CA LEU A 42 -30.08 -53.59 27.04
C LEU A 42 -28.61 -53.18 26.96
N ASN A 43 -27.69 -53.98 27.51
CA ASN A 43 -26.25 -53.75 27.39
C ASN A 43 -25.75 -53.95 25.95
N SER A 44 -26.24 -54.96 25.24
CA SER A 44 -25.92 -55.14 23.82
C SER A 44 -26.46 -53.99 22.96
N LEU A 45 -27.66 -53.48 23.27
CA LEU A 45 -28.21 -52.32 22.59
C LEU A 45 -27.41 -51.04 22.90
N SER A 46 -26.97 -50.83 24.14
CA SER A 46 -26.19 -49.66 24.52
C SER A 46 -24.82 -49.63 23.84
N THR A 47 -24.15 -50.79 23.76
CA THR A 47 -22.88 -50.95 23.05
C THR A 47 -23.04 -50.77 21.54
N GLY A 48 -24.10 -51.32 20.94
CA GLY A 48 -24.45 -51.10 19.54
C GLY A 48 -24.72 -49.63 19.23
N LEU A 49 -25.50 -48.94 20.07
CA LEU A 49 -25.79 -47.51 19.91
C LEU A 49 -24.54 -46.65 20.11
N SER A 50 -23.68 -46.98 21.06
CA SER A 50 -22.40 -46.29 21.28
C SER A 50 -21.46 -46.42 20.07
N SER A 51 -21.43 -47.61 19.45
CA SER A 51 -20.66 -47.86 18.24
C SER A 51 -21.19 -47.03 17.06
N THR A 52 -22.51 -47.00 16.87
CA THR A 52 -23.16 -46.16 15.85
C THR A 52 -22.86 -44.67 16.08
N ASN A 53 -22.96 -44.19 17.32
CA ASN A 53 -22.65 -42.80 17.66
C ASN A 53 -21.19 -42.44 17.36
N SER A 54 -20.26 -43.35 17.64
CA SER A 54 -18.83 -43.18 17.35
C SER A 54 -18.56 -43.14 15.85
N ASN A 55 -19.24 -43.99 15.06
CA ASN A 55 -19.14 -43.98 13.60
C ASN A 55 -19.70 -42.68 13.00
N VAL A 56 -20.85 -42.20 13.48
CA VAL A 56 -21.44 -40.92 13.05
C VAL A 56 -20.52 -39.74 13.39
N SER A 57 -19.92 -39.75 14.58
CA SER A 57 -18.95 -38.72 15.00
C SER A 57 -17.69 -38.72 14.11
N SER A 58 -17.19 -39.91 13.79
CA SER A 58 -16.00 -40.09 12.92
C SER A 58 -16.30 -39.65 11.48
N LEU A 59 -17.47 -40.00 10.95
CA LEU A 59 -17.93 -39.58 9.63
C LEU A 59 -18.14 -38.07 9.56
N SER A 60 -18.71 -37.47 10.61
CA SER A 60 -18.90 -36.01 10.70
C SER A 60 -17.56 -35.28 10.70
N THR A 61 -16.58 -35.78 11.45
CA THR A 61 -15.22 -35.24 11.49
C THR A 61 -14.50 -35.40 10.15
N SER A 62 -14.65 -36.56 9.49
CA SER A 62 -14.04 -36.81 8.19
C SER A 62 -14.66 -35.94 7.09
N THR A 63 -15.96 -35.73 7.15
CA THR A 63 -16.68 -34.87 6.19
C THR A 63 -16.31 -33.40 6.39
N SER A 64 -16.23 -32.92 7.63
CA SER A 64 -15.86 -31.52 7.93
C SER A 64 -14.42 -31.21 7.52
N THR A 65 -13.48 -32.13 7.80
CA THR A 65 -12.08 -32.00 7.38
C THR A 65 -11.92 -32.09 5.86
N GLY A 66 -12.65 -32.98 5.19
CA GLY A 66 -12.70 -33.07 3.73
C GLY A 66 -13.22 -31.78 3.08
N LEU A 67 -14.34 -31.24 3.59
CA LEU A 67 -14.92 -30.00 3.10
C LEU A 67 -14.02 -28.78 3.35
N SER A 68 -13.36 -28.72 4.52
CA SER A 68 -12.41 -27.65 4.85
C SER A 68 -11.18 -27.66 3.92
N SER A 69 -10.68 -28.86 3.59
CA SER A 69 -9.57 -29.03 2.65
C SER A 69 -9.97 -28.59 1.24
N ALA A 70 -11.17 -28.98 0.78
CA ALA A 70 -11.72 -28.55 -0.50
C ALA A 70 -11.89 -27.01 -0.55
N ASN A 71 -12.43 -26.41 0.51
CA ASN A 71 -12.58 -24.95 0.60
C ASN A 71 -11.23 -24.22 0.54
N SER A 72 -10.21 -24.76 1.19
CA SER A 72 -8.84 -24.22 1.15
C SER A 72 -8.23 -24.32 -0.26
N GLY A 73 -8.47 -25.44 -0.96
CA GLY A 73 -8.07 -25.62 -2.35
C GLY A 73 -8.77 -24.63 -3.29
N ILE A 74 -10.08 -24.43 -3.14
CA ILE A 74 -10.85 -23.44 -3.91
C ILE A 74 -10.34 -22.02 -3.66
N ASN A 75 -10.03 -21.65 -2.41
CA ASN A 75 -9.50 -20.33 -2.09
C ASN A 75 -8.09 -20.11 -2.70
N SER A 76 -7.25 -21.14 -2.68
CA SER A 76 -5.93 -21.10 -3.34
C SER A 76 -6.07 -20.94 -4.86
N LEU A 77 -7.05 -21.62 -5.47
CA LEU A 77 -7.33 -21.48 -6.89
C LEU A 77 -7.89 -20.10 -7.24
N SER A 78 -8.77 -19.55 -6.40
CA SER A 78 -9.33 -18.20 -6.53
C SER A 78 -8.23 -17.14 -6.52
N THR A 79 -7.34 -17.20 -5.54
CA THR A 79 -6.19 -16.28 -5.45
C THR A 79 -5.22 -16.43 -6.63
N GLY A 80 -4.94 -17.67 -7.07
CA GLY A 80 -4.17 -17.93 -8.28
C GLY A 80 -4.81 -17.38 -9.57
N LEU A 81 -6.14 -17.46 -9.67
CA LEU A 81 -6.87 -16.90 -10.81
C LEU A 81 -6.88 -15.37 -10.76
N SER A 82 -7.09 -14.76 -9.60
CA SER A 82 -7.06 -13.30 -9.44
C SER A 82 -5.70 -12.71 -9.84
N THR A 83 -4.60 -13.33 -9.41
CA THR A 83 -3.25 -12.89 -9.80
C THR A 83 -3.01 -13.02 -11.31
N SER A 84 -3.52 -14.09 -11.93
CA SER A 84 -3.47 -14.27 -13.38
C SER A 84 -4.26 -13.18 -14.12
N VAL A 85 -5.47 -12.84 -13.65
CA VAL A 85 -6.29 -11.75 -14.21
C VAL A 85 -5.60 -10.40 -14.07
N SER A 86 -4.99 -10.10 -12.92
CA SER A 86 -4.21 -8.86 -12.72
C SER A 86 -3.00 -8.78 -13.65
N SER A 87 -2.33 -9.91 -13.90
CA SER A 87 -1.19 -9.98 -14.82
C SER A 87 -1.62 -9.71 -16.27
N VAL A 88 -2.74 -10.30 -16.70
CA VAL A 88 -3.34 -10.02 -18.02
C VAL A 88 -3.77 -8.56 -18.13
N GLY A 89 -4.35 -7.98 -17.07
CA GLY A 89 -4.71 -6.56 -17.02
C GLY A 89 -3.50 -5.64 -17.11
N SER A 90 -2.38 -6.00 -16.48
CA SER A 90 -1.12 -5.23 -16.58
C SER A 90 -0.49 -5.35 -17.96
N LEU A 91 -0.59 -6.51 -18.60
CA LEU A 91 -0.11 -6.72 -19.96
C LEU A 91 -0.95 -5.93 -20.97
N SER A 92 -2.27 -5.85 -20.78
CA SER A 92 -3.15 -5.08 -21.67
C SER A 92 -2.90 -3.57 -21.58
N THR A 93 -2.64 -3.04 -20.39
CA THR A 93 -2.24 -1.63 -20.20
C THR A 93 -0.83 -1.36 -20.76
N GLY A 94 0.12 -2.29 -20.58
CA GLY A 94 1.44 -2.20 -21.21
C GLY A 94 1.37 -2.18 -22.74
N LEU A 95 0.53 -3.03 -23.32
CA LEU A 95 0.31 -3.08 -24.76
C LEU A 95 -0.39 -1.82 -25.29
N SER A 96 -1.37 -1.28 -24.56
CA SER A 96 -2.02 -0.03 -24.94
C SER A 96 -1.06 1.17 -24.89
N GLY A 97 -0.17 1.22 -23.89
CA GLY A 97 0.91 2.20 -23.81
C GLY A 97 1.87 2.09 -24.99
N THR A 98 2.27 0.86 -25.35
CA THR A 98 3.10 0.60 -26.54
C THR A 98 2.40 1.09 -27.81
N ASN A 99 1.10 0.79 -27.99
CA ASN A 99 0.32 1.23 -29.14
C ASN A 99 0.22 2.76 -29.24
N SER A 100 0.03 3.45 -28.11
CA SER A 100 0.01 4.92 -28.05
C SER A 100 1.38 5.50 -28.44
N ASN A 101 2.47 4.94 -27.93
CA ASN A 101 3.82 5.37 -28.28
C ASN A 101 4.12 5.19 -29.78
N VAL A 102 3.72 4.06 -30.37
CA VAL A 102 3.85 3.81 -31.81
C VAL A 102 3.02 4.82 -32.62
N SER A 103 1.81 5.13 -32.16
CA SER A 103 0.94 6.13 -32.79
C SER A 103 1.54 7.54 -32.72
N SER A 104 2.05 7.95 -31.56
CA SER A 104 2.74 9.24 -31.37
C SER A 104 4.01 9.34 -32.19
N LEU A 105 4.80 8.27 -32.28
CA LEU A 105 6.00 8.22 -33.11
C LEU A 105 5.65 8.31 -34.60
N SER A 106 4.60 7.62 -35.04
CA SER A 106 4.10 7.68 -36.42
C SER A 106 3.66 9.09 -36.79
N THR A 107 2.90 9.75 -35.91
CA THR A 107 2.48 11.15 -36.09
C THR A 107 3.66 12.12 -36.08
N SER A 108 4.63 11.95 -35.17
CA SER A 108 5.81 12.82 -35.10
C SER A 108 6.70 12.66 -36.33
N THR A 109 6.83 11.43 -36.84
CA THR A 109 7.59 11.13 -38.05
C THR A 109 6.91 11.72 -39.28
N SER A 110 5.58 11.61 -39.39
CA SER A 110 4.83 12.16 -40.53
C SER A 110 4.84 13.70 -40.54
N THR A 111 4.71 14.35 -39.38
CA THR A 111 4.81 15.81 -39.27
C THR A 111 6.24 16.31 -39.53
N GLY A 112 7.26 15.58 -39.05
CA GLY A 112 8.66 15.85 -39.34
C GLY A 112 8.97 15.77 -40.84
N ILE A 113 8.52 14.71 -41.52
CA ILE A 113 8.67 14.55 -42.98
C ILE A 113 7.91 15.67 -43.73
N SER A 114 6.70 16.01 -43.31
CA SER A 114 5.92 17.10 -43.91
C SER A 114 6.64 18.44 -43.77
N SER A 115 7.16 18.76 -42.59
CA SER A 115 7.93 20.00 -42.34
C SER A 115 9.23 20.05 -43.15
N LEU A 116 9.89 18.90 -43.34
CA LEU A 116 11.04 18.81 -44.21
C LEU A 116 10.65 19.05 -45.68
N SER A 117 9.53 18.50 -46.13
CA SER A 117 9.03 18.70 -47.50
C SER A 117 8.66 20.17 -47.80
N THR A 118 8.07 20.87 -46.82
CA THR A 118 7.78 22.30 -46.94
C THR A 118 9.07 23.11 -46.93
N GLY A 119 10.03 22.78 -46.05
CA GLY A 119 11.36 23.41 -46.04
C GLY A 119 12.11 23.26 -47.37
N ILE A 120 12.09 22.07 -47.98
CA ILE A 120 12.67 21.82 -49.31
C ILE A 120 11.95 22.65 -50.39
N SER A 121 10.63 22.78 -50.31
CA SER A 121 9.84 23.61 -51.25
C SER A 121 10.13 25.11 -51.09
N SER A 122 10.32 25.59 -49.86
CA SER A 122 10.76 26.96 -49.60
C SER A 122 12.18 27.20 -50.12
N LEU A 123 13.08 26.23 -49.98
CA LEU A 123 14.43 26.33 -50.53
C LEU A 123 14.42 26.35 -52.07
N SER A 124 13.58 25.53 -52.72
CA SER A 124 13.47 25.51 -54.18
C SER A 124 12.93 26.84 -54.75
N THR A 125 11.96 27.45 -54.07
CA THR A 125 11.46 28.80 -54.44
C THR A 125 12.53 29.87 -54.19
N GLY A 126 13.27 29.79 -53.09
CA GLY A 126 14.43 30.67 -52.82
C GLY A 126 15.50 30.58 -53.90
N LEU A 127 15.87 29.37 -54.32
CA LEU A 127 16.82 29.14 -55.41
C LEU A 127 16.31 29.71 -56.74
N SER A 128 15.01 29.58 -57.02
CA SER A 128 14.39 30.18 -58.22
C SER A 128 14.50 31.71 -58.21
N GLN A 129 14.37 32.37 -57.06
CA GLN A 129 14.59 33.81 -56.95
C GLN A 129 16.04 34.22 -57.25
N VAL A 130 17.02 33.41 -56.83
CA VAL A 130 18.44 33.64 -57.19
C VAL A 130 18.64 33.55 -58.69
N THR A 131 18.00 32.59 -59.37
CA THR A 131 18.06 32.52 -60.84
C THR A 131 17.44 33.77 -61.50
N SER A 132 16.33 34.30 -60.98
CA SER A 132 15.74 35.56 -61.47
C SER A 132 16.62 36.78 -61.17
N LEU A 133 17.31 36.82 -60.04
CA LEU A 133 18.27 37.90 -59.76
C LEU A 133 19.46 37.85 -60.73
N SER A 134 19.92 36.64 -61.08
CA SER A 134 21.01 36.47 -62.06
C SER A 134 20.63 37.01 -63.45
N SER A 135 19.38 36.81 -63.90
CA SER A 135 18.89 37.39 -65.14
C SER A 135 18.71 38.91 -65.04
N GLY A 136 18.23 39.41 -63.90
CA GLY A 136 18.17 40.85 -63.60
C GLY A 136 19.54 41.53 -63.68
N LEU A 137 20.58 40.92 -63.10
CA LEU A 137 21.95 41.44 -63.16
C LEU A 137 22.52 41.42 -64.59
N SER A 138 22.20 40.38 -65.37
CA SER A 138 22.53 40.33 -66.80
C SER A 138 21.91 41.49 -67.58
N ASN A 139 20.65 41.82 -67.30
CA ASN A 139 19.98 42.98 -67.89
C ASN A 139 20.62 44.32 -67.50
N ILE A 140 21.03 44.50 -66.24
CA ILE A 140 21.77 45.71 -65.81
C ILE A 140 23.11 45.81 -66.54
N THR A 141 23.81 44.68 -66.69
CA THR A 141 25.08 44.63 -67.44
C THR A 141 24.87 45.05 -68.89
N ASN A 142 23.82 44.54 -69.55
CA ASN A 142 23.45 44.95 -70.90
C ASN A 142 23.05 46.43 -70.99
N GLY A 143 22.26 46.94 -70.03
CA GLY A 143 21.90 48.35 -69.95
C GLY A 143 23.10 49.27 -69.76
N THR A 144 24.08 48.85 -68.94
CA THR A 144 25.34 49.58 -68.72
C THR A 144 26.17 49.60 -69.99
N ASN A 145 26.24 48.49 -70.73
CA ASN A 145 26.90 48.46 -72.03
C ASN A 145 26.24 49.43 -73.02
N SER A 146 24.91 49.44 -73.12
CA SER A 146 24.15 50.38 -73.97
C SER A 146 24.34 51.85 -73.58
N LEU A 147 24.38 52.16 -72.27
CA LEU A 147 24.65 53.50 -71.78
C LEU A 147 26.09 53.91 -72.09
N SER A 148 27.06 53.00 -71.90
CA SER A 148 28.45 53.24 -72.24
C SER A 148 28.59 53.65 -73.70
N THR A 149 27.97 52.91 -74.63
CA THR A 149 27.97 53.23 -76.07
C THR A 149 27.32 54.57 -76.41
N SER A 150 26.24 54.93 -75.70
CA SER A 150 25.57 56.23 -75.89
C SER A 150 26.44 57.38 -75.38
N LEU A 151 27.11 57.21 -74.24
CA LEU A 151 27.99 58.22 -73.68
C LEU A 151 29.26 58.39 -74.52
N THR A 152 29.84 57.32 -75.08
CA THR A 152 30.94 57.46 -76.05
C THR A 152 30.51 58.30 -77.24
N SER A 153 29.31 58.05 -77.78
CA SER A 153 28.73 58.83 -78.88
C SER A 153 28.53 60.31 -78.53
N LEU A 154 28.10 60.62 -77.30
CA LEU A 154 27.93 61.99 -76.82
C LEU A 154 29.26 62.69 -76.53
N VAL A 155 30.26 61.97 -76.00
CA VAL A 155 31.61 62.49 -75.82
C VAL A 155 32.25 62.81 -77.18
N ASP A 156 32.04 61.97 -78.18
CA ASP A 156 32.51 62.24 -79.54
C ASP A 156 31.76 63.43 -80.18
N ALA A 157 30.45 63.57 -79.92
CA ALA A 157 29.69 64.76 -80.29
C ALA A 157 30.17 66.04 -79.55
N SER A 158 30.54 65.94 -78.27
CA SER A 158 31.07 67.03 -77.47
C SER A 158 32.47 67.47 -77.93
N LYS A 159 33.34 66.52 -78.28
CA LYS A 159 34.63 66.82 -78.94
C LYS A 159 34.40 67.56 -80.28
N ASN A 160 33.43 67.12 -81.08
CA ASN A 160 33.04 67.80 -82.32
C ASN A 160 32.44 69.21 -82.08
N ALA A 161 31.70 69.42 -80.98
CA ALA A 161 31.16 70.73 -80.62
C ALA A 161 32.22 71.69 -80.07
N THR A 162 33.22 71.17 -79.34
CA THR A 162 34.35 71.95 -78.82
C THR A 162 35.29 72.40 -79.94
N ALA A 163 35.43 71.60 -81.01
CA ALA A 163 36.12 72.00 -82.23
C ALA A 163 35.40 73.14 -83.01
N ASN A 164 34.12 73.40 -82.72
CA ASN A 164 33.27 74.37 -83.43
C ASN A 164 32.79 75.58 -82.57
N GLY A 165 33.39 75.82 -81.39
CA GLY A 165 33.39 77.16 -80.75
C GLY A 165 32.09 77.71 -80.14
N ALA A 166 31.26 76.89 -79.47
CA ALA A 166 30.11 77.41 -78.70
C ALA A 166 30.38 77.46 -77.18
N THR A 167 30.30 78.66 -76.57
CA THR A 167 30.30 78.88 -75.11
C THR A 167 28.90 79.25 -74.62
N LEU A 168 28.51 78.73 -73.45
CA LEU A 168 27.31 79.16 -72.70
C LEU A 168 27.65 79.31 -71.20
N GLY A 169 27.57 80.54 -70.68
CA GLY A 169 27.53 80.86 -69.24
C GLY A 169 26.22 80.38 -68.61
N GLY A 170 26.01 80.28 -67.30
CA GLY A 170 26.59 80.92 -66.14
C GLY A 170 25.41 81.11 -65.17
N THR A 171 25.50 80.60 -63.93
CA THR A 171 24.62 81.03 -62.82
C THR A 171 25.32 80.73 -61.50
N THR A 172 25.49 81.78 -60.72
CA THR A 172 26.12 81.86 -59.40
C THR A 172 25.04 81.74 -58.31
N ILE A 173 25.30 81.00 -57.24
CA ILE A 173 24.60 81.15 -55.95
C ILE A 173 25.65 81.57 -54.91
N GLY A 174 25.31 82.62 -54.17
CA GLY A 174 26.20 83.45 -53.37
C GLY A 174 26.63 82.90 -52.00
N ALA A 175 27.54 83.69 -51.43
CA ALA A 175 28.24 83.61 -50.15
C ALA A 175 27.31 83.31 -48.94
N SER A 176 27.71 82.55 -47.92
CA SER A 176 28.76 82.81 -46.91
C SER A 176 28.69 84.20 -46.27
N ASN A 177 27.95 84.30 -45.16
CA ASN A 177 28.22 85.28 -44.11
C ASN A 177 28.84 84.54 -42.92
N GLY A 178 29.87 85.16 -42.33
CA GLY A 178 30.60 84.65 -41.19
C GLY A 178 29.82 84.81 -39.89
N ASP A 179 29.20 83.73 -39.44
CA ASP A 179 28.98 83.36 -38.04
C ASP A 179 28.36 81.94 -38.01
N GLY A 180 29.21 80.91 -38.06
CA GLY A 180 28.82 79.50 -38.19
C GLY A 180 27.72 79.03 -37.25
N THR A 181 26.46 79.20 -37.67
CA THR A 181 25.27 78.68 -37.00
C THR A 181 24.27 78.17 -38.03
N VAL A 182 24.13 76.85 -38.08
CA VAL A 182 22.94 76.17 -38.63
C VAL A 182 22.08 75.80 -37.43
N GLN A 183 20.98 76.51 -37.25
CA GLN A 183 19.95 76.12 -36.30
C GLN A 183 18.99 75.12 -36.95
N THR A 184 18.99 73.90 -36.43
CA THR A 184 17.79 73.07 -36.37
C THR A 184 17.52 72.74 -34.91
N ARG A 185 16.48 73.36 -34.35
CA ARG A 185 15.92 73.07 -33.04
C ARG A 185 15.43 71.62 -32.99
N GLY A 186 16.12 70.80 -32.20
CA GLY A 186 15.60 69.58 -31.59
C GLY A 186 15.79 69.69 -30.08
N THR A 187 14.70 69.79 -29.35
CA THR A 187 14.66 69.89 -27.88
C THR A 187 15.23 68.66 -27.19
N SER A 188 15.91 68.93 -26.08
CA SER A 188 16.17 68.03 -24.95
C SER A 188 17.31 67.04 -25.09
N GLY A 189 18.37 67.35 -24.33
CA GLY A 189 19.46 66.45 -24.03
C GLY A 189 18.99 65.14 -23.38
N THR A 190 19.70 64.08 -23.73
CA THR A 190 19.65 62.81 -23.03
C THR A 190 21.03 62.54 -22.46
N ALA A 191 21.23 63.00 -21.22
CA ALA A 191 22.20 62.38 -20.34
C ALA A 191 21.61 61.02 -19.92
N ILE A 192 22.22 59.93 -20.36
CA ILE A 192 21.96 58.61 -19.76
C ILE A 192 22.70 58.61 -18.42
N ASN A 193 21.95 58.84 -17.35
CA ASN A 193 22.47 58.84 -15.99
C ASN A 193 21.55 58.04 -15.07
N ASN A 194 21.29 56.78 -15.42
CA ASN A 194 20.99 55.71 -14.46
C ASN A 194 20.82 54.36 -15.17
N VAL A 195 21.66 53.38 -14.82
CA VAL A 195 21.28 51.97 -14.96
C VAL A 195 20.53 51.62 -13.68
N VAL A 196 19.19 51.69 -13.73
CA VAL A 196 18.35 51.10 -12.69
C VAL A 196 18.52 49.59 -12.82
N ALA A 197 19.01 48.93 -11.76
CA ALA A 197 19.04 47.47 -11.72
C ALA A 197 17.63 46.94 -11.98
N ALA A 198 17.47 46.12 -13.02
CA ALA A 198 16.19 45.50 -13.33
C ALA A 198 15.74 44.63 -12.14
N THR A 199 14.82 45.14 -11.34
CA THR A 199 14.15 44.35 -10.31
C THR A 199 13.16 43.44 -11.01
N CYS A 200 13.43 42.13 -11.08
CA CYS A 200 12.53 41.17 -11.72
C CYS A 200 11.37 40.71 -10.83
N THR A 201 11.01 41.51 -9.83
CA THR A 201 9.85 41.27 -8.95
C THR A 201 8.56 41.46 -9.73
N SER A 202 7.69 40.46 -9.70
CA SER A 202 6.39 40.50 -10.39
C SER A 202 5.27 40.19 -9.41
N VAL A 203 4.51 41.22 -9.02
CA VAL A 203 3.38 41.13 -8.10
C VAL A 203 2.15 41.61 -8.85
N SER A 204 1.33 40.69 -9.34
CA SER A 204 0.29 40.98 -10.36
C SER A 204 -1.12 40.51 -10.01
N GLY A 205 -1.32 39.82 -8.89
CA GLY A 205 -2.65 39.40 -8.44
C GLY A 205 -3.34 40.42 -7.54
N VAL A 206 -4.68 40.38 -7.49
CA VAL A 206 -5.46 41.07 -6.46
C VAL A 206 -5.10 40.50 -5.08
N ASP A 207 -4.90 41.37 -4.10
CA ASP A 207 -4.45 40.99 -2.74
C ASP A 207 -3.14 40.17 -2.70
N SER A 208 -2.30 40.30 -3.73
CA SER A 208 -1.00 39.63 -3.76
C SER A 208 0.07 40.41 -2.99
N THR A 209 0.97 39.70 -2.33
CA THR A 209 2.08 40.27 -1.55
C THR A 209 3.40 39.72 -2.06
N GLY A 210 4.26 40.56 -2.63
CA GLY A 210 5.61 40.16 -3.05
C GLY A 210 6.69 41.02 -2.41
N SER A 211 7.71 40.39 -1.84
CA SER A 211 8.84 41.09 -1.22
C SER A 211 10.14 40.29 -1.38
N GLY A 212 11.23 40.96 -1.78
CA GLY A 212 12.53 40.35 -2.08
C GLY A 212 12.88 40.38 -3.57
N LEU A 213 14.18 40.36 -3.90
CA LEU A 213 14.64 40.47 -5.30
C LEU A 213 14.11 39.30 -6.13
N CYS A 214 13.41 39.60 -7.23
CA CYS A 214 12.82 38.57 -8.10
C CYS A 214 11.78 37.66 -7.42
N ALA A 215 11.13 38.16 -6.36
CA ALA A 215 9.92 37.53 -5.83
C ALA A 215 8.77 37.65 -6.84
N GLN A 216 8.08 36.55 -7.11
CA GLN A 216 6.99 36.45 -8.09
C GLN A 216 5.72 35.99 -7.38
N ALA A 217 4.74 36.88 -7.24
CA ALA A 217 3.40 36.61 -6.74
C ALA A 217 2.41 36.95 -7.86
N THR A 218 2.15 36.00 -8.76
CA THR A 218 1.60 36.32 -10.09
C THR A 218 0.07 36.26 -10.19
N LYS A 219 -0.61 35.70 -9.18
CA LYS A 219 -2.07 35.46 -9.17
C LYS A 219 -2.72 35.97 -7.88
N ASP A 220 -4.06 36.02 -7.87
CA ASP A 220 -4.84 36.57 -6.76
C ASP A 220 -4.58 35.83 -5.45
N GLY A 221 -4.38 36.59 -4.36
CA GLY A 221 -4.05 36.08 -3.04
C GLY A 221 -2.67 35.42 -2.92
N ALA A 222 -1.82 35.49 -3.95
CA ALA A 222 -0.47 34.91 -3.90
C ALA A 222 0.47 35.73 -3.00
N THR A 223 1.24 35.05 -2.15
CA THR A 223 2.23 35.66 -1.26
C THR A 223 3.62 35.11 -1.56
N ALA A 224 4.55 35.91 -2.06
CA ALA A 224 5.95 35.55 -2.33
C ALA A 224 6.92 36.42 -1.53
N ILE A 225 7.54 35.88 -0.48
CA ILE A 225 8.44 36.63 0.41
C ILE A 225 9.82 35.95 0.44
N GLY A 226 10.84 36.62 -0.08
CA GLY A 226 12.22 36.14 -0.19
C GLY A 226 12.75 36.28 -1.62
N SER A 227 14.06 36.47 -1.79
CA SER A 227 14.61 36.58 -3.13
C SER A 227 14.39 35.28 -3.92
N ASN A 228 13.88 35.41 -5.15
CA ASN A 228 13.44 34.29 -6.00
C ASN A 228 12.31 33.41 -5.41
N ALA A 229 11.56 33.88 -4.41
CA ALA A 229 10.32 33.21 -3.99
C ALA A 229 9.27 33.28 -5.12
N GLN A 230 8.59 32.18 -5.39
CA GLN A 230 7.66 32.03 -6.52
C GLN A 230 6.34 31.44 -6.02
N ALA A 231 5.32 32.28 -5.93
CA ALA A 231 3.94 31.96 -5.66
C ALA A 231 3.15 32.20 -6.96
N THR A 232 3.01 31.17 -7.79
CA THR A 232 2.62 31.35 -9.21
C THR A 232 1.16 31.06 -9.53
N ASP A 233 0.38 30.66 -8.52
CA ASP A 233 -1.05 30.32 -8.67
C ASP A 233 -1.92 30.99 -7.60
N THR A 234 -3.24 30.89 -7.71
CA THR A 234 -4.19 31.52 -6.79
C THR A 234 -4.02 31.02 -5.36
N ASN A 235 -4.10 31.94 -4.40
CA ASN A 235 -3.99 31.66 -2.96
C ASN A 235 -2.71 30.89 -2.56
N THR A 236 -1.63 31.00 -3.33
CA THR A 236 -0.36 30.34 -3.02
C THR A 236 0.49 31.15 -2.02
N THR A 237 1.31 30.47 -1.22
CA THR A 237 2.23 31.14 -0.28
C THR A 237 3.63 30.55 -0.42
N ALA A 238 4.60 31.33 -0.90
CA ALA A 238 6.01 30.98 -0.99
C ALA A 238 6.84 31.93 -0.09
N VAL A 239 7.41 31.42 0.99
CA VAL A 239 8.21 32.20 1.95
C VAL A 239 9.58 31.58 2.13
N GLY A 240 10.63 32.27 1.69
CA GLY A 240 12.02 31.84 1.76
C GLY A 240 12.77 32.06 0.44
N PHE A 241 14.10 32.13 0.52
CA PHE A 241 14.94 32.22 -0.68
C PHE A 241 14.71 31.00 -1.58
N ARG A 242 14.26 31.24 -2.82
CA ARG A 242 13.91 30.20 -3.82
C ARG A 242 12.75 29.26 -3.41
N ALA A 243 11.90 29.66 -2.46
CA ALA A 243 10.67 28.91 -2.18
C ALA A 243 9.75 28.91 -3.42
N LEU A 244 9.12 27.78 -3.73
CA LEU A 244 8.24 27.61 -4.90
C LEU A 244 6.93 26.97 -4.47
N ALA A 245 5.82 27.70 -4.62
CA ALA A 245 4.45 27.20 -4.52
C ALA A 245 3.77 27.41 -5.89
N SER A 246 3.55 26.32 -6.63
CA SER A 246 3.22 26.43 -8.06
C SER A 246 1.78 26.11 -8.45
N GLN A 247 0.97 25.56 -7.53
CA GLN A 247 -0.42 25.17 -7.80
C GLN A 247 -1.37 25.79 -6.77
N ALA A 248 -2.63 25.99 -7.15
CA ALA A 248 -3.64 26.67 -6.34
C ALA A 248 -3.64 26.21 -4.87
N GLY A 249 -3.66 27.16 -3.92
CA GLY A 249 -3.68 26.88 -2.48
C GLY A 249 -2.40 26.26 -1.89
N SER A 250 -1.33 26.10 -2.67
CA SER A 250 -0.09 25.48 -2.19
C SER A 250 0.74 26.41 -1.30
N VAL A 251 1.46 25.84 -0.34
CA VAL A 251 2.28 26.55 0.64
C VAL A 251 3.70 25.99 0.64
N ALA A 252 4.70 26.82 0.37
CA ALA A 252 6.12 26.51 0.44
C ALA A 252 6.83 27.47 1.41
N ILE A 253 7.32 26.97 2.55
CA ILE A 253 7.98 27.80 3.58
C ILE A 253 9.35 27.21 3.90
N GLY A 254 10.41 27.96 3.63
CA GLY A 254 11.81 27.58 3.86
C GLY A 254 12.70 27.85 2.66
N TYR A 255 14.01 27.85 2.88
CA TYR A 255 14.99 27.92 1.79
C TYR A 255 14.76 26.75 0.82
N ASN A 256 14.53 27.06 -0.46
CA ASN A 256 14.32 26.07 -1.52
C ASN A 256 13.22 25.04 -1.21
N ALA A 257 12.20 25.41 -0.41
CA ALA A 257 11.01 24.59 -0.22
C ALA A 257 10.19 24.57 -1.52
N ARG A 258 9.68 23.41 -1.91
CA ARG A 258 8.98 23.19 -3.20
C ARG A 258 7.66 22.48 -2.96
N ALA A 259 6.57 23.22 -3.09
CA ALA A 259 5.20 22.73 -3.09
C ALA A 259 4.69 22.76 -4.55
N THR A 260 4.81 21.63 -5.24
CA THR A 260 4.56 21.54 -6.68
C THR A 260 3.36 20.67 -7.06
N GLY A 261 2.77 19.93 -6.10
CA GLY A 261 1.51 19.20 -6.30
C GLY A 261 0.28 20.07 -6.04
N ASP A 262 -0.90 19.62 -6.47
CA ASP A 262 -2.17 20.35 -6.35
C ASP A 262 -3.07 19.72 -5.28
N PRO A 263 -3.51 20.47 -4.24
CA PRO A 263 -2.73 21.45 -3.49
C PRO A 263 -1.66 20.77 -2.61
N THR A 264 -0.59 21.47 -2.23
CA THR A 264 0.47 20.90 -1.37
C THR A 264 1.01 21.83 -0.30
N VAL A 265 1.59 21.26 0.76
CA VAL A 265 2.29 22.01 1.82
C VAL A 265 3.72 21.48 1.98
N ALA A 266 4.73 22.32 1.73
CA ALA A 266 6.14 22.03 1.95
C ALA A 266 6.74 23.03 2.96
N ILE A 267 7.06 22.57 4.17
CA ILE A 267 7.61 23.41 5.24
C ILE A 267 8.96 22.83 5.68
N GLY A 268 10.04 23.58 5.48
CA GLY A 268 11.40 23.22 5.84
C GLY A 268 12.40 23.55 4.74
N ASN A 269 13.67 23.70 5.12
CA ASN A 269 14.77 23.84 4.17
C ASN A 269 14.81 22.62 3.23
N ASN A 270 14.73 22.83 1.92
CA ASN A 270 14.67 21.78 0.89
C ASN A 270 13.50 20.79 1.05
N ALA A 271 12.42 21.14 1.75
CA ALA A 271 11.22 20.30 1.78
C ALA A 271 10.58 20.23 0.39
N LEU A 272 10.14 19.04 -0.02
CA LEU A 272 9.51 18.80 -1.32
C LEU A 272 8.15 18.10 -1.12
N ALA A 273 7.07 18.78 -1.51
CA ALA A 273 5.74 18.18 -1.63
C ALA A 273 5.35 18.21 -3.10
N SER A 274 5.40 17.04 -3.77
CA SER A 274 5.17 16.93 -5.22
C SER A 274 3.99 16.03 -5.59
N GLY A 275 3.50 15.19 -4.67
CA GLY A 275 2.24 14.48 -4.85
C GLY A 275 1.05 15.42 -4.65
N ASN A 276 -0.08 15.15 -5.29
CA ASN A 276 -1.31 15.93 -5.05
C ASN A 276 -1.77 15.74 -3.61
N ASP A 277 -2.37 16.74 -2.97
CA ASP A 277 -2.79 16.71 -1.55
C ASP A 277 -1.67 16.35 -0.55
N ALA A 278 -0.39 16.50 -0.93
CA ALA A 278 0.73 16.06 -0.12
C ALA A 278 1.24 17.13 0.87
N VAL A 279 1.77 16.67 2.00
CA VAL A 279 2.32 17.51 3.06
C VAL A 279 3.73 17.04 3.42
N ALA A 280 4.75 17.85 3.17
CA ALA A 280 6.12 17.64 3.62
C ALA A 280 6.48 18.64 4.71
N MET A 281 6.72 18.18 5.93
CA MET A 281 7.07 19.03 7.07
C MET A 281 8.38 18.56 7.72
N GLY A 282 9.47 19.27 7.44
CA GLY A 282 10.80 19.00 7.94
C GLY A 282 11.88 19.33 6.89
N ALA A 283 13.09 19.66 7.34
CA ALA A 283 14.20 19.90 6.41
C ALA A 283 14.50 18.65 5.57
N GLY A 284 14.48 18.78 4.25
CA GLY A 284 14.66 17.66 3.31
C GLY A 284 13.55 16.60 3.34
N ALA A 285 12.39 16.88 3.96
CA ALA A 285 11.23 15.98 3.89
C ALA A 285 10.69 15.91 2.46
N GLN A 286 10.32 14.72 2.01
CA GLN A 286 9.87 14.46 0.64
C GLN A 286 8.53 13.72 0.65
N ALA A 287 7.44 14.42 0.33
CA ALA A 287 6.11 13.84 0.14
C ALA A 287 5.81 13.77 -1.37
N THR A 288 6.14 12.64 -1.99
CA THR A 288 6.11 12.48 -3.46
C THR A 288 4.88 11.72 -3.96
N ALA A 289 4.14 11.05 -3.08
CA ALA A 289 2.90 10.34 -3.41
C ALA A 289 1.65 11.18 -3.11
N ASN A 290 0.55 10.88 -3.79
CA ASN A 290 -0.71 11.60 -3.61
C ASN A 290 -1.29 11.36 -2.21
N ASN A 291 -1.89 12.38 -1.61
CA ASN A 291 -2.50 12.36 -0.30
C ASN A 291 -1.56 11.77 0.77
N SER A 292 -0.29 12.15 0.75
CA SER A 292 0.75 11.60 1.63
C SER A 292 1.36 12.67 2.52
N VAL A 293 1.83 12.28 3.71
CA VAL A 293 2.46 13.18 4.68
C VAL A 293 3.86 12.69 5.02
N ALA A 294 4.89 13.47 4.72
CA ALA A 294 6.24 13.24 5.21
C ALA A 294 6.50 14.14 6.42
N LEU A 295 6.58 13.55 7.61
CA LEU A 295 6.70 14.24 8.89
C LEU A 295 8.09 14.04 9.50
N GLY A 296 8.82 15.13 9.71
CA GLY A 296 10.18 15.16 10.23
C GLY A 296 11.25 15.35 9.15
N ALA A 297 12.43 15.82 9.56
CA ALA A 297 13.55 16.05 8.64
C ALA A 297 13.94 14.76 7.91
N TYR A 298 14.18 14.82 6.60
CA TYR A 298 14.56 13.67 5.76
C TYR A 298 13.55 12.51 5.70
N SER A 299 12.31 12.72 6.15
CA SER A 299 11.24 11.72 5.98
C SER A 299 10.83 11.60 4.52
N VAL A 300 10.49 10.40 4.07
CA VAL A 300 10.08 10.12 2.68
C VAL A 300 8.73 9.44 2.69
N ALA A 301 7.72 10.09 2.12
CA ALA A 301 6.38 9.55 1.89
C ALA A 301 6.17 9.30 0.40
N ASN A 302 6.47 8.06 -0.03
CA ASN A 302 6.40 7.61 -1.42
C ASN A 302 5.24 6.63 -1.69
N GLN A 303 4.31 6.49 -0.75
CA GLN A 303 3.10 5.68 -0.87
C GLN A 303 1.87 6.57 -0.66
N ALA A 304 0.86 6.42 -1.53
CA ALA A 304 -0.33 7.25 -1.45
C ALA A 304 -1.16 6.93 -0.20
N ASN A 305 -1.83 7.94 0.37
CA ASN A 305 -2.67 7.80 1.58
C ASN A 305 -1.89 7.32 2.82
N THR A 306 -0.64 7.78 3.00
CA THR A 306 0.20 7.36 4.15
C THR A 306 0.82 8.55 4.86
N VAL A 307 1.13 8.37 6.15
CA VAL A 307 1.98 9.27 6.93
C VAL A 307 3.32 8.56 7.18
N SER A 308 4.40 9.09 6.62
CA SER A 308 5.76 8.63 6.87
C SER A 308 6.43 9.52 7.90
N VAL A 309 6.93 8.91 8.98
CA VAL A 309 7.70 9.58 10.04
C VAL A 309 9.22 9.40 9.88
N GLY A 310 9.69 8.85 8.76
CA GLY A 310 11.09 8.56 8.52
C GLY A 310 11.37 8.07 7.11
N SER A 311 12.40 7.26 6.95
CA SER A 311 12.76 6.58 5.70
C SER A 311 13.36 5.22 6.02
N THR A 312 13.52 4.35 5.01
CA THR A 312 14.08 3.01 5.20
C THR A 312 15.48 3.08 5.82
N GLY A 313 15.66 2.42 6.97
CA GLY A 313 16.91 2.45 7.74
C GLY A 313 17.11 3.71 8.57
N SER A 314 16.12 4.62 8.61
CA SER A 314 16.09 5.83 9.42
C SER A 314 14.69 6.02 10.02
N GLU A 315 14.17 4.95 10.61
CA GLU A 315 12.87 4.92 11.27
C GLU A 315 12.88 5.75 12.55
N ARG A 316 11.72 6.30 12.91
CA ARG A 316 11.52 7.02 14.16
C ARG A 316 10.55 6.27 15.06
N ARG A 317 10.85 6.28 16.36
CA ARG A 317 9.88 5.84 17.37
C ARG A 317 8.80 6.91 17.54
N ILE A 318 7.55 6.47 17.57
CA ILE A 318 6.41 7.29 17.95
C ILE A 318 6.16 7.07 19.44
N THR A 319 6.30 8.11 20.26
CA THR A 319 6.16 8.04 21.72
C THR A 319 4.89 8.73 22.18
N ASN A 320 4.46 8.47 23.42
CA ASN A 320 3.23 9.03 24.01
C ASN A 320 1.94 8.61 23.28
N VAL A 321 1.92 7.38 22.77
CA VAL A 321 0.75 6.77 22.13
C VAL A 321 -0.13 6.13 23.20
N ALA A 322 -1.31 6.72 23.44
CA ALA A 322 -2.33 6.12 24.30
C ALA A 322 -2.82 4.78 23.71
N ALA A 323 -3.45 3.94 24.53
CA ALA A 323 -3.99 2.67 24.06
C ALA A 323 -5.13 2.90 23.06
N GLY A 324 -5.06 2.25 21.90
CA GLY A 324 -6.12 2.33 20.89
C GLY A 324 -7.42 1.68 21.37
N ILE A 325 -8.56 2.25 20.96
CA ILE A 325 -9.90 1.81 21.33
C ILE A 325 -10.64 1.28 20.11
N ASN A 326 -10.60 2.02 19.00
CA ASN A 326 -11.25 1.66 17.74
C ASN A 326 -10.33 0.78 16.86
N PRO A 327 -10.90 0.05 15.88
CA PRO A 327 -10.11 -0.80 14.98
C PRO A 327 -9.03 -0.08 14.15
N THR A 328 -9.17 1.23 13.95
CA THR A 328 -8.25 2.05 13.16
C THR A 328 -7.30 2.90 14.02
N ASP A 329 -7.34 2.74 15.35
CA ASP A 329 -6.43 3.44 16.25
C ASP A 329 -5.05 2.76 16.25
N ALA A 330 -3.99 3.54 16.50
CA ALA A 330 -2.66 2.98 16.70
C ALA A 330 -2.60 2.15 17.99
N VAL A 331 -1.90 1.00 17.94
CA VAL A 331 -1.67 0.12 19.09
C VAL A 331 -0.32 0.47 19.73
N ASN A 332 -0.28 0.56 21.06
CA ASN A 332 0.98 0.76 21.78
C ASN A 332 1.59 -0.57 22.28
N VAL A 333 2.85 -0.52 22.71
CA VAL A 333 3.59 -1.73 23.16
C VAL A 333 2.96 -2.39 24.40
N SER A 334 2.25 -1.64 25.25
CA SER A 334 1.59 -2.21 26.42
C SER A 334 0.45 -3.16 26.04
N GLN A 335 -0.33 -2.82 25.00
CA GLN A 335 -1.38 -3.68 24.47
C GLN A 335 -0.79 -4.97 23.87
N LEU A 336 0.34 -4.86 23.15
CA LEU A 336 1.04 -6.02 22.60
C LEU A 336 1.61 -6.93 23.70
N ASN A 337 2.22 -6.36 24.75
CA ASN A 337 2.74 -7.12 25.88
C ASN A 337 1.63 -7.88 26.62
N ASN A 338 0.42 -7.30 26.73
CA ASN A 338 -0.73 -7.99 27.30
C ASN A 338 -1.11 -9.24 26.49
N VAL A 339 -1.12 -9.13 25.15
CA VAL A 339 -1.36 -10.29 24.27
C VAL A 339 -0.23 -11.33 24.41
N GLN A 340 1.03 -10.89 24.45
CA GLN A 340 2.18 -11.79 24.65
C GLN A 340 2.10 -12.56 25.97
N ASN A 341 1.69 -11.89 27.06
CA ASN A 341 1.49 -12.52 28.36
C ASN A 341 0.34 -13.54 28.33
N GLN A 342 -0.76 -13.23 27.64
CA GLN A 342 -1.86 -14.18 27.45
C GLN A 342 -1.40 -15.44 26.69
N ILE A 343 -0.61 -15.27 25.61
CA ILE A 343 -0.05 -16.39 24.85
C ILE A 343 0.91 -17.22 25.71
N GLY A 344 1.80 -16.58 26.49
CA GLY A 344 2.70 -17.26 27.41
C GLY A 344 1.95 -18.09 28.47
N ASN A 345 0.82 -17.58 28.96
CA ASN A 345 -0.04 -18.32 29.88
C ASN A 345 -0.68 -19.56 29.21
N ILE A 346 -1.14 -19.44 27.96
CA ILE A 346 -1.67 -20.58 27.19
C ILE A 346 -0.58 -21.65 27.00
N GLN A 347 0.63 -21.25 26.61
CA GLN A 347 1.76 -22.17 26.47
C GLN A 347 2.06 -22.92 27.77
N ARG A 348 2.10 -22.20 28.90
CA ARG A 348 2.27 -22.80 30.23
C ARG A 348 1.20 -23.84 30.53
N ILE A 349 -0.08 -23.53 30.28
CA ILE A 349 -1.19 -24.46 30.54
C ILE A 349 -1.09 -25.68 29.63
N ALA A 350 -0.82 -25.49 28.34
CA ALA A 350 -0.71 -26.57 27.37
C ALA A 350 0.44 -27.54 27.72
N TYR A 351 1.64 -27.02 28.00
CA TYR A 351 2.79 -27.86 28.33
C TYR A 351 2.65 -28.53 29.69
N SER A 352 2.04 -27.84 30.66
CA SER A 352 1.65 -28.46 31.94
C SER A 352 0.67 -29.61 31.72
N GLY A 353 -0.31 -29.45 30.83
CA GLY A 353 -1.26 -30.50 30.45
C GLY A 353 -0.57 -31.74 29.88
N ILE A 354 0.37 -31.55 28.97
CA ILE A 354 1.17 -32.64 28.37
C ILE A 354 2.03 -33.32 29.43
N ALA A 355 2.75 -32.56 30.26
CA ALA A 355 3.57 -33.09 31.35
C ALA A 355 2.72 -33.91 32.34
N MET A 356 1.52 -33.42 32.70
CA MET A 356 0.58 -34.15 33.57
C MET A 356 0.11 -35.47 32.93
N SER A 357 -0.16 -35.47 31.63
CA SER A 357 -0.54 -36.69 30.90
C SER A 357 0.61 -37.71 30.85
N MET A 358 1.85 -37.25 30.61
CA MET A 358 3.04 -38.11 30.67
C MET A 358 3.27 -38.65 32.09
N ALA A 359 3.10 -37.82 33.12
CA ALA A 359 3.21 -38.23 34.51
C ALA A 359 2.18 -39.31 34.86
N MET A 360 0.94 -39.13 34.41
CA MET A 360 -0.11 -40.14 34.55
C MET A 360 0.33 -41.42 33.83
N ASN A 361 0.59 -41.40 32.53
CA ASN A 361 0.95 -42.61 31.78
C ASN A 361 2.17 -43.35 32.37
N GLY A 362 3.18 -42.60 32.81
CA GLY A 362 4.40 -43.13 33.43
C GLY A 362 4.27 -43.56 34.89
N ALA A 363 3.08 -43.46 35.51
CA ALA A 363 2.88 -43.90 36.89
C ALA A 363 2.96 -45.44 36.98
N VAL A 364 4.04 -45.93 37.57
CA VAL A 364 4.30 -47.37 37.67
C VAL A 364 3.48 -47.95 38.83
N MET A 365 2.72 -49.00 38.52
CA MET A 365 2.05 -49.85 39.51
C MET A 365 2.57 -51.28 39.39
N PRO A 366 2.82 -51.97 40.52
CA PRO A 366 3.04 -53.41 40.48
C PRO A 366 1.79 -54.12 39.89
N PRO A 367 1.97 -55.27 39.23
CA PRO A 367 0.84 -56.10 38.82
C PRO A 367 -0.01 -56.44 40.06
N LEU A 368 -1.32 -56.35 39.92
CA LEU A 368 -2.30 -56.58 40.98
C LEU A 368 -3.08 -57.88 40.67
N ASP A 369 -3.29 -58.69 41.69
CA ASP A 369 -4.13 -59.88 41.63
C ASP A 369 -5.59 -59.59 42.00
N ALA A 370 -6.44 -60.61 41.90
CA ALA A 370 -7.87 -60.49 42.15
C ALA A 370 -8.18 -60.06 43.60
N GLY A 371 -8.90 -58.95 43.75
CA GLY A 371 -9.22 -58.35 45.05
C GLY A 371 -8.19 -57.35 45.56
N GLU A 372 -7.06 -57.17 44.88
CA GLU A 372 -6.01 -56.25 45.30
C GLU A 372 -6.26 -54.80 44.85
N LYS A 373 -5.61 -53.88 45.57
CA LYS A 373 -5.62 -52.44 45.30
C LYS A 373 -4.17 -51.95 45.26
N GLY A 374 -3.87 -51.02 44.36
CA GLY A 374 -2.54 -50.45 44.19
C GLY A 374 -2.57 -48.95 44.02
N VAL A 375 -1.45 -48.33 44.35
CA VAL A 375 -1.14 -46.94 44.08
C VAL A 375 0.12 -46.86 43.23
N GLY A 376 0.12 -45.98 42.24
CA GLY A 376 1.25 -45.72 41.37
C GLY A 376 1.61 -44.25 41.41
N VAL A 377 2.90 -43.95 41.34
CA VAL A 377 3.42 -42.58 41.31
C VAL A 377 4.19 -42.41 40.01
N GLY A 378 3.94 -41.30 39.31
CA GLY A 378 4.59 -40.99 38.06
C GLY A 378 5.04 -39.54 38.01
N ILE A 379 6.16 -39.29 37.33
CA ILE A 379 6.69 -37.95 37.09
C ILE A 379 6.79 -37.77 35.59
N GLY A 380 6.27 -36.67 35.08
CA GLY A 380 6.31 -36.31 33.67
C GLY A 380 6.99 -34.97 33.51
N SER A 381 7.80 -34.82 32.47
CA SER A 381 8.37 -33.53 32.10
C SER A 381 8.25 -33.29 30.61
N TYR A 382 7.91 -32.06 30.24
CA TYR A 382 7.81 -31.63 28.86
C TYR A 382 8.23 -30.16 28.73
N GLN A 383 9.24 -29.89 27.90
CA GLN A 383 9.73 -28.54 27.58
C GLN A 383 9.97 -27.65 28.81
N GLY A 384 10.57 -28.21 29.87
CA GLY A 384 10.91 -27.49 31.10
C GLY A 384 9.78 -27.43 32.14
N TYR A 385 8.59 -27.97 31.84
CA TYR A 385 7.49 -28.12 32.81
C TYR A 385 7.52 -29.54 33.39
N ALA A 386 7.35 -29.67 34.70
CA ALA A 386 7.29 -30.96 35.39
C ALA A 386 5.94 -31.14 36.08
N ALA A 387 5.46 -32.37 36.11
CA ALA A 387 4.22 -32.77 36.74
C ALA A 387 4.42 -34.04 37.57
N LEU A 388 3.68 -34.13 38.68
CA LEU A 388 3.56 -35.33 39.48
C LEU A 388 2.18 -35.93 39.25
N ALA A 389 2.08 -37.25 39.20
CA ALA A 389 0.82 -37.97 39.15
C ALA A 389 0.76 -39.06 40.22
N LEU A 390 -0.44 -39.22 40.78
CA LEU A 390 -0.83 -40.33 41.65
C LEU A 390 -1.97 -41.06 40.97
N GLN A 391 -1.80 -42.37 40.78
CA GLN A 391 -2.83 -43.25 40.28
C GLN A 391 -3.23 -44.25 41.34
N PHE A 392 -4.51 -44.62 41.35
CA PHE A 392 -5.09 -45.66 42.18
C PHE A 392 -5.77 -46.66 41.26
N LYS A 393 -5.62 -47.94 41.54
CA LYS A 393 -6.26 -49.02 40.78
C LYS A 393 -6.74 -50.09 41.73
N ALA A 394 -7.90 -50.68 41.45
CA ALA A 394 -8.39 -51.83 42.20
C ALA A 394 -9.02 -52.86 41.26
N ILE A 395 -8.82 -54.13 41.58
CA ILE A 395 -9.35 -55.26 40.83
C ILE A 395 -10.43 -55.96 41.68
N SER A 396 -11.55 -56.34 41.05
CA SER A 396 -12.60 -57.12 41.69
C SER A 396 -12.06 -58.45 42.24
N LYS A 397 -12.69 -58.98 43.30
CA LYS A 397 -12.37 -60.29 43.88
C LYS A 397 -12.43 -61.44 42.87
N THR A 398 -13.23 -61.30 41.81
CA THR A 398 -13.34 -62.30 40.74
C THR A 398 -12.30 -62.12 39.64
N GLY A 399 -11.48 -61.05 39.69
CA GLY A 399 -10.49 -60.71 38.67
C GLY A 399 -11.09 -60.27 37.33
N ASN A 400 -12.42 -60.18 37.21
CA ASN A 400 -13.11 -59.87 35.95
C ASN A 400 -13.32 -58.38 35.68
N SER A 401 -13.04 -57.51 36.65
CA SER A 401 -13.15 -56.08 36.46
C SER A 401 -12.06 -55.32 37.22
N ALA A 402 -11.69 -54.17 36.70
CA ALA A 402 -10.76 -53.24 37.33
C ALA A 402 -11.27 -51.82 37.17
N TRP A 403 -11.04 -50.97 38.16
CA TRP A 403 -11.22 -49.53 38.02
C TRP A 403 -9.93 -48.83 38.41
N GLY A 404 -9.70 -47.66 37.82
CA GLY A 404 -8.59 -46.80 38.17
C GLY A 404 -9.00 -45.34 38.20
N ALA A 405 -8.37 -44.56 39.08
CA ALA A 405 -8.50 -43.13 39.15
C ALA A 405 -7.12 -42.51 39.31
N GLY A 406 -6.87 -41.38 38.66
CA GLY A 406 -5.60 -40.67 38.69
C GLY A 406 -5.81 -39.20 38.96
N VAL A 407 -4.86 -38.58 39.63
CA VAL A 407 -4.73 -37.14 39.79
C VAL A 407 -3.31 -36.75 39.43
N SER A 408 -3.14 -35.63 38.74
CA SER A 408 -1.83 -35.11 38.38
C SER A 408 -1.83 -33.60 38.51
N SER A 409 -0.70 -33.04 38.92
CA SER A 409 -0.56 -31.61 39.14
C SER A 409 0.85 -31.14 38.78
N THR A 410 0.94 -29.90 38.30
CA THR A 410 2.18 -29.13 38.17
C THR A 410 2.38 -28.12 39.30
N GLY A 411 1.52 -28.15 40.33
CA GLY A 411 1.46 -27.17 41.42
C GLY A 411 0.48 -26.02 41.16
N ASN A 412 0.41 -25.53 39.92
CA ASN A 412 -0.51 -24.45 39.54
C ASN A 412 -1.78 -24.96 38.82
N ASN A 413 -1.69 -26.12 38.16
CA ASN A 413 -2.80 -26.74 37.45
C ASN A 413 -2.91 -28.21 37.86
N THR A 414 -4.13 -28.75 37.86
CA THR A 414 -4.42 -30.12 38.26
C THR A 414 -5.36 -30.77 37.26
N GLY A 415 -5.09 -32.02 36.90
CA GLY A 415 -5.94 -32.86 36.06
C GLY A 415 -6.31 -34.16 36.78
N PHE A 416 -7.43 -34.74 36.38
CA PHE A 416 -7.93 -36.00 36.93
C PHE A 416 -8.29 -36.95 35.78
N SER A 417 -8.17 -38.26 36.03
CA SER A 417 -8.58 -39.30 35.09
C SER A 417 -9.31 -40.40 35.83
N VAL A 418 -10.30 -41.02 35.22
CA VAL A 418 -10.95 -42.23 35.74
C VAL A 418 -11.16 -43.21 34.61
N GLY A 419 -10.99 -44.50 34.89
CA GLY A 419 -11.15 -45.57 33.93
C GLY A 419 -11.72 -46.82 34.56
N TYR A 420 -12.45 -47.61 33.78
CA TYR A 420 -13.00 -48.90 34.18
C TYR A 420 -12.74 -49.90 33.05
N GLY A 421 -12.29 -51.09 33.42
CA GLY A 421 -12.05 -52.21 32.50
C GLY A 421 -12.80 -53.44 32.97
N PHE A 422 -13.39 -54.17 32.02
CA PHE A 422 -14.12 -55.41 32.27
C PHE A 422 -13.61 -56.46 31.30
N LYS A 423 -13.31 -57.67 31.79
CA LYS A 423 -12.95 -58.82 30.95
C LYS A 423 -14.04 -59.89 31.04
N TRP A 424 -14.40 -60.43 29.89
CA TRP A 424 -15.28 -61.59 29.75
C TRP A 424 -14.56 -62.65 28.92
N LYS A 425 -14.99 -63.90 29.04
CA LYS A 425 -14.47 -65.03 28.26
C LYS A 425 -15.30 -65.26 27.01
#